data_AF-A0A9X3X8L7-F1
#
_entry.id   AF-A0A9X3X8L7-F1
#
_cell.length_a   1.000
_cell.length_b   1.000
_cell.length_c   1.000
_cell.angle_alpha   90.00
_cell.angle_beta   90.00
_cell.angle_gamma   90.00
#
_symmetry.space_group_name_H-M   'P 1'
#
loop_
_entity.id
_entity.type
_entity.pdbx_description
1 polymer ?
#
loop_
_entity_poly.entity_id
_entity_poly.type
_entity_poly.pdbx_seq_one_letter_code
_entity_poly.pdbx_strand_id
1 'polypeptide(L)'
;MPLTVTSQAATHVGRKRKRNEDSHLVDPDLGLYIVADGMGGQAAGDVASRRAVDVARAYVADRVEVLTRFSENPSQENRIAAQELVAAAIQAACADLWTMAENDPKLRGMGTTMVLFAVAGDRAVVGHVGDSRAYLLRQDVANRLTEDHTIVAASIKNGTMTKEQAKTSALRSVLTRAVGTQESVQVDTLLVEITPGDLFLICSDGLYGYIEDEEVPLLCASVPDNLAEQLIDLANERGGRDNITAIVLSFHGATAEEPEALTKHEALRGIPLFMHLTYREQAEILAISEVKSYPLGAAIVTEGEPGEDLYVILRGRVAVEKDNVAITTIMTGGYFGEMGLVDDSRRSATVRALESVRTMVITRTDMMNVMRREPVLAVKLLWSFVQGLSQRLRTVNTELSEARAELFEAQGVTPYTS
;
A
#
# COMPACT_ATOMS: atom_id res chain seq x y z
N MET A 1 13.43 -20.12 4.51
CA MET A 1 14.09 -19.56 5.71
C MET A 1 13.25 -18.38 6.18
N PRO A 2 13.14 -18.12 7.49
CA PRO A 2 12.46 -16.91 7.96
C PRO A 2 13.20 -15.66 7.48
N LEU A 3 12.45 -14.61 7.15
CA LEU A 3 13.01 -13.28 6.91
C LEU A 3 13.69 -12.80 8.18
N THR A 4 14.89 -12.25 8.04
CA THR A 4 15.64 -11.59 9.11
C THR A 4 15.58 -10.09 8.89
N VAL A 5 15.30 -9.32 9.93
CA VAL A 5 15.27 -7.86 9.89
C VAL A 5 16.48 -7.26 10.60
N THR A 6 17.16 -6.34 9.94
CA THR A 6 18.12 -5.43 10.57
C THR A 6 17.43 -4.09 10.74
N SER A 7 17.54 -3.48 11.92
CA SER A 7 16.95 -2.17 12.20
C SER A 7 18.01 -1.17 12.64
N GLN A 8 17.89 0.05 12.13
CA GLN A 8 18.68 1.20 12.53
C GLN A 8 17.71 2.33 12.89
N ALA A 9 18.00 3.07 13.95
CA ALA A 9 17.22 4.24 14.31
C ALA A 9 18.11 5.36 14.81
N ALA A 10 17.76 6.58 14.45
CA ALA A 10 18.43 7.77 14.92
C ALA A 10 17.41 8.90 15.14
N THR A 11 17.72 9.78 16.08
CA THR A 11 16.94 11.00 16.34
C THR A 11 17.86 12.14 16.72
N HIS A 12 17.58 13.34 16.25
CA HIS A 12 18.35 14.54 16.55
C HIS A 12 17.44 15.76 16.71
N VAL A 13 17.80 16.65 17.64
CA VAL A 13 17.06 17.88 17.94
C VAL A 13 17.00 18.89 16.78
N GLY A 14 17.66 18.63 15.66
CA GLY A 14 17.94 19.62 14.62
C GLY A 14 18.97 20.68 15.03
N ARG A 15 19.13 21.70 14.19
CA ARG A 15 20.04 22.85 14.40
C ARG A 15 19.33 24.08 14.98
N LYS A 16 18.00 24.16 14.90
CA LYS A 16 17.23 25.36 15.30
C LYS A 16 16.30 25.16 16.49
N ARG A 17 15.90 23.93 16.82
CA ARG A 17 15.10 23.65 18.02
C ARG A 17 16.01 23.54 19.25
N LYS A 18 15.41 23.74 20.43
CA LYS A 18 16.09 23.60 21.73
C LYS A 18 15.81 22.25 22.39
N ARG A 19 14.77 21.56 21.94
CA ARG A 19 14.25 20.33 22.52
C ARG A 19 13.83 19.41 21.39
N ASN A 20 13.95 18.11 21.65
CA ASN A 20 13.49 17.07 20.77
C ASN A 20 12.11 16.62 21.24
N GLU A 21 11.10 16.92 20.45
CA GLU A 21 9.70 16.54 20.67
C GLU A 21 9.34 15.27 19.88
N ASP A 22 10.24 14.77 19.04
CA ASP A 22 10.12 13.46 18.41
C ASP A 22 10.41 12.33 19.40
N SER A 23 9.71 11.21 19.22
CA SER A 23 9.98 9.94 19.86
C SER A 23 9.98 8.80 18.84
N HIS A 24 10.76 7.76 19.12
CA HIS A 24 10.75 6.55 18.30
C HIS A 24 10.85 5.29 19.16
N LEU A 25 10.46 4.16 18.58
CA LEU A 25 10.59 2.81 19.14
C LEU A 25 11.18 1.87 18.11
N VAL A 26 12.12 1.05 18.56
CA VAL A 26 12.62 -0.13 17.87
C VAL A 26 12.49 -1.30 18.84
N ASP A 27 11.51 -2.17 18.62
CA ASP A 27 11.27 -3.36 19.43
C ASP A 27 11.23 -4.60 18.51
N PRO A 28 12.40 -5.18 18.17
CA PRO A 28 12.48 -6.33 17.26
C PRO A 28 11.79 -7.58 17.82
N ASP A 29 11.73 -7.73 19.15
CA ASP A 29 11.09 -8.86 19.82
C ASP A 29 9.57 -8.86 19.60
N LEU A 30 8.95 -7.66 19.60
CA LEU A 30 7.55 -7.47 19.21
C LEU A 30 7.33 -7.26 17.71
N GLY A 31 8.40 -7.15 16.93
CA GLY A 31 8.34 -6.74 15.52
C GLY A 31 7.76 -5.34 15.32
N LEU A 32 7.92 -4.44 16.29
CA LEU A 32 7.23 -3.15 16.34
C LEU A 32 8.20 -1.97 16.21
N TYR A 33 7.89 -1.07 15.29
CA TYR A 33 8.68 0.13 15.02
C TYR A 33 7.77 1.35 14.94
N ILE A 34 8.08 2.41 15.67
CA ILE A 34 7.20 3.59 15.76
C ILE A 34 8.02 4.86 15.61
N VAL A 35 7.52 5.82 14.84
CA VAL A 35 7.96 7.22 14.86
C VAL A 35 6.76 8.09 15.22
N ALA A 36 6.96 9.02 16.14
CA ALA A 36 5.96 9.97 16.60
C ALA A 36 6.58 11.36 16.72
N ASP A 37 6.03 12.34 16.01
CA ASP A 37 6.44 13.75 16.05
C ASP A 37 5.50 14.49 17.00
N GLY A 38 6.05 14.96 18.11
CA GLY A 38 5.29 15.59 19.19
C GLY A 38 5.03 17.05 18.93
N MET A 39 3.77 17.47 19.08
CA MET A 39 3.39 18.87 18.99
C MET A 39 2.66 19.33 20.24
N GLY A 40 2.89 20.59 20.62
CA GLY A 40 2.26 21.19 21.78
C GLY A 40 2.98 22.47 22.19
N GLY A 41 2.39 23.21 23.13
CA GLY A 41 3.00 24.39 23.72
C GLY A 41 4.18 24.05 24.65
N GLN A 42 4.25 24.68 25.82
CA GLN A 42 5.35 24.51 26.77
C GLN A 42 5.63 23.02 27.13
N ALA A 43 6.61 22.38 26.48
CA ALA A 43 7.07 21.01 26.78
C ALA A 43 6.00 19.91 26.71
N ALA A 44 4.94 20.14 25.92
CA ALA A 44 3.84 19.19 25.84
C ALA A 44 4.04 18.19 24.68
N GLY A 45 4.83 18.55 23.67
CA GLY A 45 5.12 17.69 22.52
C GLY A 45 5.96 16.46 22.88
N ASP A 46 7.07 16.65 23.62
CA ASP A 46 7.94 15.55 24.06
C ASP A 46 7.23 14.57 25.01
N VAL A 47 6.33 15.09 25.85
CA VAL A 47 5.46 14.25 26.69
C VAL A 47 4.47 13.47 25.84
N ALA A 48 3.82 14.11 24.86
CA ALA A 48 2.82 13.49 24.02
C ALA A 48 3.40 12.38 23.13
N SER A 49 4.47 12.64 22.39
CA SER A 49 5.08 11.65 21.49
C SER A 49 5.56 10.42 22.25
N ARG A 50 6.27 10.63 23.38
CA ARG A 50 6.79 9.54 24.20
C ARG A 50 5.67 8.69 24.79
N ARG A 51 4.66 9.34 25.38
CA ARG A 51 3.54 8.63 26.00
C ARG A 51 2.74 7.84 24.97
N ALA A 52 2.52 8.41 23.79
CA ALA A 52 1.81 7.72 22.72
C ALA A 52 2.55 6.46 22.27
N VAL A 53 3.87 6.53 22.08
CA VAL A 53 4.72 5.38 21.77
C VAL A 53 4.62 4.30 22.86
N ASP A 54 4.72 4.68 24.13
CA ASP A 54 4.67 3.75 25.27
C ASP A 54 3.31 3.02 25.34
N VAL A 55 2.20 3.76 25.17
CA VAL A 55 0.84 3.19 25.21
C VAL A 55 0.60 2.27 24.01
N ALA A 56 0.97 2.69 22.81
CA ALA A 56 0.81 1.87 21.61
C ALA A 56 1.62 0.57 21.71
N ARG A 57 2.86 0.65 22.19
CA ARG A 57 3.71 -0.52 22.45
C ARG A 57 3.06 -1.48 23.44
N ALA A 58 2.60 -0.98 24.59
CA ALA A 58 1.96 -1.82 25.60
C ALA A 58 0.68 -2.49 25.06
N TYR A 59 -0.13 -1.74 24.31
CA TYR A 59 -1.36 -2.27 23.72
C TYR A 59 -1.12 -3.45 22.78
N VAL A 60 -0.08 -3.33 21.93
CA VAL A 60 0.35 -4.39 21.01
C VAL A 60 0.97 -5.57 21.77
N ALA A 61 1.82 -5.31 22.76
CA ALA A 61 2.47 -6.35 23.56
C ALA A 61 1.45 -7.27 24.25
N ASP A 62 0.40 -6.69 24.83
CA ASP A 62 -0.69 -7.43 25.48
C ASP A 62 -1.50 -8.32 24.51
N ARG A 63 -1.37 -8.09 23.20
CA ARG A 63 -2.16 -8.73 22.13
C ARG A 63 -1.29 -9.30 21.02
N VAL A 64 -0.02 -9.59 21.31
CA VAL A 64 0.97 -10.04 20.31
C VAL A 64 0.54 -11.30 19.56
N GLU A 65 -0.29 -12.16 20.19
CA GLU A 65 -0.87 -13.37 19.59
C GLU A 65 -1.68 -13.08 18.31
N VAL A 66 -2.23 -11.88 18.13
CA VAL A 66 -2.91 -11.48 16.88
C VAL A 66 -1.90 -11.42 15.72
N LEU A 67 -0.72 -10.84 15.96
CA LEU A 67 0.35 -10.77 14.95
C LEU A 67 0.93 -12.16 14.67
N THR A 68 1.10 -13.00 15.70
CA THR A 68 1.55 -14.39 15.53
C THR A 68 0.59 -15.18 14.65
N ARG A 69 -0.72 -15.14 14.95
CA ARG A 69 -1.75 -15.83 14.13
C ARG A 69 -1.78 -15.31 12.70
N PHE A 70 -1.62 -14.01 12.52
CA PHE A 70 -1.57 -13.40 11.19
C PHE A 70 -0.32 -13.84 10.39
N SER A 71 0.84 -13.95 11.06
CA SER A 71 2.06 -14.48 10.46
C SER A 71 1.93 -15.94 10.03
N GLU A 72 1.27 -16.78 10.84
CA GLU A 72 1.12 -18.21 10.57
C GLU A 72 0.05 -18.51 9.52
N ASN A 73 -1.06 -17.76 9.55
CA ASN A 73 -2.18 -17.92 8.64
C ASN A 73 -2.76 -16.56 8.23
N PRO A 74 -2.40 -16.02 7.05
CA PRO A 74 -2.87 -14.73 6.57
C PRO A 74 -4.27 -14.81 5.93
N SER A 75 -5.21 -15.46 6.61
CA SER A 75 -6.64 -15.46 6.22
C SER A 75 -7.22 -14.05 6.24
N GLN A 76 -8.34 -13.83 5.55
CA GLN A 76 -9.02 -12.53 5.55
C GLN A 76 -9.34 -12.06 6.98
N GLU A 77 -9.82 -12.96 7.85
CA GLU A 77 -10.10 -12.69 9.26
C GLU A 77 -8.84 -12.22 10.01
N ASN A 78 -7.72 -12.92 9.86
CA ASN A 78 -6.49 -12.56 10.55
C ASN A 78 -5.86 -11.27 10.00
N ARG A 79 -6.03 -10.95 8.72
CA ARG A 79 -5.63 -9.66 8.13
C ARG A 79 -6.39 -8.51 8.79
N ILE A 80 -7.72 -8.65 8.88
CA ILE A 80 -8.59 -7.64 9.50
C ILE A 80 -8.21 -7.46 10.97
N ALA A 81 -8.05 -8.55 11.72
CA ALA A 81 -7.67 -8.50 13.13
C ALA A 81 -6.31 -7.81 13.36
N ALA A 82 -5.32 -8.03 12.48
CA ALA A 82 -4.02 -7.38 12.57
C ALA A 82 -4.11 -5.86 12.27
N GLN A 83 -4.91 -5.45 11.27
CA GLN A 83 -5.18 -4.04 10.99
C GLN A 83 -5.92 -3.36 12.14
N GLU A 84 -6.93 -4.02 12.71
CA GLU A 84 -7.69 -3.53 13.86
C GLU A 84 -6.81 -3.40 15.11
N LEU A 85 -5.90 -4.34 15.36
CA LEU A 85 -4.94 -4.24 16.47
C LEU A 85 -4.10 -2.97 16.35
N VAL A 86 -3.52 -2.71 15.18
CA VAL A 86 -2.70 -1.50 14.94
C VAL A 86 -3.54 -0.24 15.07
N ALA A 87 -4.74 -0.21 14.50
CA ALA A 87 -5.64 0.93 14.63
C ALA A 87 -6.03 1.18 16.10
N ALA A 88 -6.35 0.13 16.84
CA ALA A 88 -6.75 0.20 18.24
C ALA A 88 -5.59 0.62 19.16
N ALA A 89 -4.36 0.22 18.86
CA ALA A 89 -3.17 0.69 19.58
C ALA A 89 -3.01 2.22 19.47
N ILE A 90 -3.21 2.77 18.26
CA ILE A 90 -3.17 4.22 18.03
C ILE A 90 -4.38 4.92 18.68
N GLN A 91 -5.58 4.31 18.65
CA GLN A 91 -6.75 4.83 19.38
C GLN A 91 -6.51 4.88 20.89
N ALA A 92 -5.91 3.83 21.47
CA ALA A 92 -5.62 3.78 22.89
C ALA A 92 -4.64 4.89 23.29
N ALA A 93 -3.61 5.14 22.48
CA ALA A 93 -2.71 6.26 22.66
C ALA A 93 -3.46 7.61 22.56
N CYS A 94 -4.39 7.76 21.61
CA CYS A 94 -5.21 8.97 21.46
C CYS A 94 -6.05 9.25 22.71
N ALA A 95 -6.78 8.25 23.20
CA ALA A 95 -7.64 8.39 24.37
C ALA A 95 -6.84 8.67 25.65
N ASP A 96 -5.67 8.05 25.81
CA ASP A 96 -4.78 8.29 26.94
C ASP A 96 -4.24 9.72 26.96
N LEU A 97 -3.73 10.21 25.81
CA LEU A 97 -3.28 11.60 25.67
C LEU A 97 -4.42 12.60 25.91
N TRP A 98 -5.61 12.35 25.37
CA TRP A 98 -6.78 13.20 25.60
C TRP A 98 -7.10 13.30 27.10
N THR A 99 -7.14 12.16 27.79
CA THR A 99 -7.38 12.09 29.24
C THR A 99 -6.31 12.86 30.04
N MET A 100 -5.05 12.76 29.65
CA MET A 100 -3.96 13.54 30.27
C MET A 100 -4.14 15.05 30.08
N ALA A 101 -4.54 15.48 28.88
CA ALA A 101 -4.77 16.89 28.55
C ALA A 101 -5.99 17.48 29.27
N GLU A 102 -7.01 16.67 29.58
CA GLU A 102 -8.16 17.08 30.40
C GLU A 102 -7.78 17.28 31.88
N ASN A 103 -6.87 16.43 32.39
CA ASN A 103 -6.49 16.43 33.80
C ASN A 103 -5.40 17.45 34.16
N ASP A 104 -4.52 17.83 33.22
CA ASP A 104 -3.50 18.86 33.42
C ASP A 104 -3.66 20.02 32.41
N PRO A 105 -4.05 21.23 32.87
CA PRO A 105 -4.14 22.41 32.01
C PRO A 105 -2.87 22.76 31.24
N LYS A 106 -1.67 22.34 31.70
CA LYS A 106 -0.40 22.55 31.00
C LYS A 106 -0.22 21.67 29.77
N LEU A 107 -0.92 20.54 29.73
CA LEU A 107 -0.89 19.57 28.64
C LEU A 107 -2.02 19.77 27.62
N ARG A 108 -2.85 20.82 27.80
CA ARG A 108 -3.94 21.13 26.88
C ARG A 108 -3.42 21.37 25.47
N GLY A 109 -4.04 20.69 24.52
CA GLY A 109 -3.69 20.78 23.11
C GLY A 109 -2.40 20.06 22.75
N MET A 110 -1.83 19.24 23.66
CA MET A 110 -0.77 18.32 23.28
C MET A 110 -1.29 17.30 22.28
N GLY A 111 -0.42 16.87 21.39
CA GLY A 111 -0.71 15.81 20.45
C GLY A 111 0.54 15.35 19.76
N THR A 112 0.41 14.35 18.92
CA THR A 112 1.55 13.83 18.18
C THR A 112 1.09 13.18 16.89
N THR A 113 1.98 13.11 15.90
CA THR A 113 1.83 12.18 14.79
C THR A 113 2.14 10.76 15.27
N MET A 114 1.81 9.75 14.47
CA MET A 114 2.29 8.40 14.67
C MET A 114 2.32 7.65 13.36
N VAL A 115 3.47 7.07 13.05
CA VAL A 115 3.60 5.95 12.12
C VAL A 115 4.00 4.73 12.94
N LEU A 116 3.13 3.73 12.99
CA LEU A 116 3.36 2.44 13.64
C LEU A 116 3.52 1.38 12.57
N PHE A 117 4.63 0.65 12.59
CA PHE A 117 4.95 -0.42 11.65
C PHE A 117 5.10 -1.73 12.43
N ALA A 118 4.16 -2.65 12.26
CA ALA A 118 4.12 -3.94 12.93
C ALA A 118 4.41 -5.07 11.95
N VAL A 119 5.50 -5.79 12.16
CA VAL A 119 5.95 -6.92 11.34
C VAL A 119 5.33 -8.22 11.85
N ALA A 120 4.79 -9.02 10.93
CA ALA A 120 4.23 -10.34 11.17
C ALA A 120 4.71 -11.29 10.06
N GLY A 121 5.88 -11.90 10.27
CA GLY A 121 6.50 -12.82 9.31
C GLY A 121 6.98 -12.11 8.04
N ASP A 122 6.37 -12.45 6.90
CA ASP A 122 6.61 -11.87 5.58
C ASP A 122 5.66 -10.72 5.22
N ARG A 123 5.01 -10.13 6.23
CA ARG A 123 4.06 -9.04 6.08
C ARG A 123 4.28 -7.99 7.15
N ALA A 124 3.81 -6.77 6.89
CA ALA A 124 3.67 -5.75 7.91
C ALA A 124 2.34 -5.01 7.79
N VAL A 125 1.89 -4.49 8.93
CA VAL A 125 0.76 -3.56 9.02
C VAL A 125 1.31 -2.19 9.42
N VAL A 126 1.01 -1.19 8.59
CA VAL A 126 1.33 0.21 8.84
C VAL A 126 0.08 0.89 9.38
N GLY A 127 0.17 1.54 10.54
CA GLY A 127 -0.83 2.46 11.08
C GLY A 127 -0.31 3.89 11.00
N HIS A 128 -1.14 4.83 10.55
CA HIS A 128 -0.70 6.20 10.28
C HIS A 128 -1.71 7.25 10.74
N VAL A 129 -1.22 8.24 11.48
CA VAL A 129 -1.92 9.49 11.82
C VAL A 129 -0.91 10.66 11.80
N GLY A 130 -1.15 11.68 11.00
CA GLY A 130 -0.32 12.89 10.95
C GLY A 130 0.36 13.00 9.60
N ASP A 131 1.56 13.55 9.55
CA ASP A 131 2.34 13.72 8.32
C ASP A 131 3.71 13.04 8.34
N SER A 132 4.10 12.40 9.45
CA SER A 132 5.23 11.48 9.45
C SER A 132 5.02 10.36 8.41
N ARG A 133 6.10 9.90 7.78
CA ARG A 133 6.02 9.07 6.58
C ARG A 133 6.64 7.70 6.74
N ALA A 134 6.10 6.74 6.00
CA ALA A 134 6.75 5.47 5.72
C ALA A 134 6.96 5.29 4.21
N TYR A 135 8.11 4.75 3.83
CA TYR A 135 8.50 4.43 2.47
C TYR A 135 8.94 2.97 2.38
N LEU A 136 8.63 2.32 1.26
CA LEU A 136 9.20 1.05 0.84
C LEU A 136 10.13 1.29 -0.35
N LEU A 137 11.38 0.89 -0.22
CA LEU A 137 12.33 0.83 -1.31
C LEU A 137 12.44 -0.62 -1.79
N ARG A 138 12.04 -0.83 -3.04
CA ARG A 138 12.07 -2.13 -3.71
C ARG A 138 12.46 -1.92 -5.16
N GLN A 139 13.44 -2.70 -5.63
CA GLN A 139 13.95 -2.63 -7.02
C GLN A 139 14.32 -1.20 -7.44
N ASP A 140 15.11 -0.50 -6.60
CA ASP A 140 15.58 0.88 -6.80
C ASP A 140 14.47 1.95 -6.91
N VAL A 141 13.23 1.63 -6.51
CA VAL A 141 12.11 2.57 -6.48
C VAL A 141 11.64 2.78 -5.05
N ALA A 142 11.55 4.04 -4.64
CA ALA A 142 10.93 4.44 -3.38
C ALA A 142 9.42 4.64 -3.57
N ASN A 143 8.65 3.94 -2.74
CA ASN A 143 7.20 3.94 -2.75
C ASN A 143 6.71 4.47 -1.42
N ARG A 144 6.09 5.65 -1.40
CA ARG A 144 5.49 6.19 -0.17
C ARG A 144 4.24 5.39 0.22
N LEU A 145 4.23 4.89 1.45
CA LEU A 145 3.17 4.05 2.01
C LEU A 145 2.10 4.87 2.75
N THR A 146 2.43 6.08 3.20
CA THR A 146 1.52 6.99 3.92
C THR A 146 1.06 8.16 3.04
N GLU A 147 -0.08 8.75 3.43
CA GLU A 147 -0.58 9.99 2.84
C GLU A 147 -0.74 11.02 3.96
N ASP A 148 0.01 12.12 3.87
CA ASP A 148 0.03 13.14 4.92
C ASP A 148 -1.38 13.65 5.25
N HIS A 149 -1.71 13.68 6.53
CA HIS A 149 -2.95 14.28 7.04
C HIS A 149 -2.76 15.78 7.25
N THR A 150 -2.38 16.53 6.22
CA THR A 150 -2.25 18.00 6.25
C THR A 150 -3.32 18.68 5.42
N ILE A 151 -3.57 19.98 5.68
CA ILE A 151 -4.51 20.78 4.87
C ILE A 151 -4.07 20.81 3.39
N VAL A 152 -2.77 20.94 3.14
CA VAL A 152 -2.24 21.00 1.77
C VAL A 152 -2.37 19.66 1.05
N ALA A 153 -2.13 18.52 1.73
CA ALA A 153 -2.32 17.20 1.15
C ALA A 153 -3.80 16.96 0.82
N ALA A 154 -4.71 17.31 1.73
CA ALA A 154 -6.15 17.23 1.48
C ALA A 154 -6.60 18.13 0.30
N SER A 155 -6.02 19.33 0.18
CA SER A 155 -6.32 20.25 -0.93
C SER A 155 -5.82 19.71 -2.28
N ILE A 156 -4.64 19.08 -2.30
CA ILE A 156 -4.12 18.41 -3.50
C ILE A 156 -5.03 17.22 -3.87
N LYS A 157 -5.39 16.39 -2.90
CA LYS A 157 -6.26 15.22 -3.10
C LYS A 157 -7.61 15.61 -3.70
N ASN A 158 -8.17 16.74 -3.26
CA ASN A 158 -9.45 17.26 -3.74
C ASN A 158 -9.33 18.12 -5.01
N GLY A 159 -8.13 18.28 -5.58
CA GLY A 159 -7.89 19.04 -6.80
C GLY A 159 -8.00 20.56 -6.65
N THR A 160 -8.04 21.09 -5.42
CA THR A 160 -8.13 22.54 -5.15
C THR A 160 -6.77 23.22 -5.05
N MET A 161 -5.67 22.44 -5.01
CA MET A 161 -4.30 22.93 -4.91
C MET A 161 -3.34 22.06 -5.73
N THR A 162 -2.33 22.66 -6.35
CA THR A 162 -1.25 21.91 -7.02
C THR A 162 -0.09 21.61 -6.05
N LYS A 163 0.75 20.61 -6.38
CA LYS A 163 1.95 20.30 -5.58
C LYS A 163 2.89 21.50 -5.42
N GLU A 164 3.06 22.30 -6.48
CA GLU A 164 3.89 23.51 -6.44
C GLU A 164 3.33 24.59 -5.50
N GLN A 165 2.01 24.76 -5.47
CA GLN A 165 1.35 25.68 -4.54
C GLN A 165 1.48 25.20 -3.09
N ALA A 166 1.40 23.90 -2.85
CA ALA A 166 1.54 23.33 -1.52
C ALA A 166 2.94 23.58 -0.92
N LYS A 167 4.01 23.49 -1.72
CA LYS A 167 5.40 23.70 -1.26
C LYS A 167 5.62 25.08 -0.63
N THR A 168 4.96 26.12 -1.14
CA THR A 168 5.09 27.51 -0.66
C THR A 168 3.96 27.96 0.28
N SER A 169 2.99 27.08 0.55
CA SER A 169 1.84 27.41 1.39
C SER A 169 2.21 27.65 2.85
N ALA A 170 1.56 28.65 3.46
CA ALA A 170 1.61 28.86 4.90
C ALA A 170 0.94 27.73 5.71
N LEU A 171 0.09 26.94 5.06
CA LEU A 171 -0.67 25.85 5.68
C LEU A 171 0.02 24.48 5.56
N ARG A 172 1.26 24.43 5.07
CA ARG A 172 1.95 23.17 4.75
C ARG A 172 2.11 22.21 5.94
N SER A 173 2.33 22.76 7.13
CA SER A 173 2.53 22.00 8.38
C SER A 173 1.27 21.94 9.24
N VAL A 174 0.10 22.37 8.71
CA VAL A 174 -1.15 22.32 9.48
C VAL A 174 -1.79 20.95 9.32
N LEU A 175 -1.73 20.18 10.39
CA LEU A 175 -2.34 18.85 10.49
C LEU A 175 -3.88 18.95 10.52
N THR A 176 -4.51 18.02 9.81
CA THR A 176 -5.95 17.73 9.84
C THR A 176 -6.28 16.60 10.81
N ARG A 177 -5.31 15.73 11.13
CA ARG A 177 -5.44 14.65 12.11
C ARG A 177 -4.17 14.53 12.93
N ALA A 178 -4.33 14.28 14.23
CA ALA A 178 -3.26 14.00 15.15
C ALA A 178 -3.76 13.17 16.34
N VAL A 179 -2.86 12.42 16.97
CA VAL A 179 -3.14 11.61 18.14
C VAL A 179 -3.21 12.52 19.38
N GLY A 180 -4.28 12.40 20.16
CA GLY A 180 -4.45 13.10 21.44
C GLY A 180 -5.09 14.49 21.38
N THR A 181 -5.31 15.05 20.18
CA THR A 181 -5.98 16.37 20.03
C THR A 181 -7.51 16.29 20.12
N GLN A 182 -8.06 15.08 20.07
CA GLN A 182 -9.47 14.72 20.25
C GLN A 182 -9.53 13.39 21.00
N GLU A 183 -10.70 13.02 21.53
CA GLU A 183 -10.92 11.75 22.26
C GLU A 183 -10.62 10.52 21.39
N SER A 184 -10.88 10.61 20.09
CA SER A 184 -10.62 9.56 19.11
C SER A 184 -10.06 10.16 17.82
N VAL A 185 -9.45 9.32 16.98
CA VAL A 185 -8.85 9.76 15.71
C VAL A 185 -9.11 8.75 14.60
N GLN A 186 -9.25 9.19 13.35
CA GLN A 186 -9.30 8.24 12.24
C GLN A 186 -7.89 7.78 11.87
N VAL A 187 -7.62 6.49 12.03
CA VAL A 187 -6.33 5.85 11.72
C VAL A 187 -6.38 5.23 10.33
N ASP A 188 -5.40 5.57 9.50
CA ASP A 188 -5.17 4.89 8.23
C ASP A 188 -4.36 3.63 8.49
N THR A 189 -4.79 2.48 7.94
CA THR A 189 -4.01 1.24 8.01
C THR A 189 -3.72 0.68 6.63
N LEU A 190 -2.51 0.17 6.42
CA LEU A 190 -2.08 -0.44 5.16
C LEU A 190 -1.36 -1.76 5.45
N LEU A 191 -1.76 -2.83 4.76
CA LEU A 191 -1.06 -4.11 4.81
C LEU A 191 -0.07 -4.18 3.65
N VAL A 192 1.19 -4.51 3.95
CA VAL A 192 2.27 -4.63 2.95
C VAL A 192 2.92 -6.01 3.04
N GLU A 193 3.26 -6.58 1.90
CA GLU A 193 4.07 -7.80 1.82
C GLU A 193 5.56 -7.43 1.79
N ILE A 194 6.36 -8.22 2.50
CA ILE A 194 7.80 -8.03 2.65
C ILE A 194 8.50 -9.10 1.82
N THR A 195 9.41 -8.67 0.97
CA THR A 195 10.26 -9.50 0.13
C THR A 195 11.72 -9.33 0.57
N PRO A 196 12.56 -10.39 0.52
CA PRO A 196 13.99 -10.23 0.75
C PRO A 196 14.58 -9.12 -0.14
N GLY A 197 15.41 -8.27 0.44
CA GLY A 197 16.00 -7.11 -0.21
C GLY A 197 15.20 -5.82 -0.04
N ASP A 198 13.98 -5.88 0.51
CA ASP A 198 13.21 -4.68 0.82
C ASP A 198 13.88 -3.84 1.92
N LEU A 199 13.84 -2.53 1.72
CA LEU A 199 14.17 -1.54 2.75
C LEU A 199 12.96 -0.68 3.05
N PHE A 200 12.66 -0.48 4.32
CA PHE A 200 11.64 0.46 4.77
C PHE A 200 12.30 1.64 5.49
N LEU A 201 11.84 2.85 5.19
CA LEU A 201 12.23 4.08 5.87
C LEU A 201 10.99 4.67 6.54
N ILE A 202 11.03 4.86 7.85
CA ILE A 202 10.00 5.55 8.63
C ILE A 202 10.61 6.83 9.18
N CYS A 203 10.00 7.99 8.99
CA CYS A 203 10.61 9.27 9.37
C CYS A 203 9.62 10.37 9.75
N SER A 204 10.07 11.32 10.57
CA SER A 204 9.35 12.58 10.87
C SER A 204 9.52 13.62 9.75
N ASP A 205 8.80 14.75 9.86
CA ASP A 205 8.81 15.81 8.86
C ASP A 205 10.15 16.54 8.74
N GLY A 206 10.92 16.56 9.82
CA GLY A 206 12.26 17.12 9.81
C GLY A 206 13.24 16.34 8.95
N LEU A 207 12.91 15.13 8.48
CA LEU A 207 13.69 14.43 7.47
C LEU A 207 13.21 14.75 6.05
N TYR A 208 11.96 14.39 5.71
CA TYR A 208 11.44 14.57 4.35
C TYR A 208 11.23 16.05 3.97
N GLY A 209 11.26 16.97 4.95
CA GLY A 209 11.31 18.41 4.70
C GLY A 209 12.63 18.87 4.06
N TYR A 210 13.67 18.03 4.07
CA TYR A 210 14.98 18.31 3.48
C TYR A 210 15.40 17.33 2.38
N ILE A 211 14.67 16.24 2.20
CA ILE A 211 14.97 15.18 1.23
C ILE A 211 13.71 14.97 0.39
N GLU A 212 13.82 15.18 -0.92
CA GLU A 212 12.70 14.95 -1.83
C GLU A 212 12.49 13.43 -2.05
N ASP A 213 11.26 13.02 -2.35
CA ASP A 213 10.89 11.61 -2.50
C ASP A 213 11.75 10.90 -3.58
N GLU A 214 12.16 11.63 -4.62
CA GLU A 214 13.02 11.14 -5.71
C GLU A 214 14.48 10.90 -5.30
N GLU A 215 14.95 11.51 -4.20
CA GLU A 215 16.32 11.32 -3.69
C GLU A 215 16.43 10.06 -2.82
N VAL A 216 15.32 9.62 -2.22
CA VAL A 216 15.28 8.50 -1.26
C VAL A 216 15.93 7.21 -1.81
N PRO A 217 15.66 6.76 -3.06
CA PRO A 217 16.31 5.56 -3.59
C PRO A 217 17.83 5.67 -3.64
N LEU A 218 18.34 6.83 -4.07
CA LEU A 218 19.78 7.07 -4.22
C LEU A 218 20.48 7.09 -2.86
N LEU A 219 19.87 7.76 -1.87
CA LEU A 219 20.42 7.89 -0.53
C LEU A 219 20.49 6.55 0.21
N CYS A 220 19.58 5.63 -0.09
CA CYS A 220 19.49 4.33 0.58
C CYS A 220 20.15 3.18 -0.21
N ALA A 221 20.74 3.44 -1.38
CA ALA A 221 21.17 2.40 -2.32
C ALA A 221 22.18 1.36 -1.77
N SER A 222 23.02 1.73 -0.80
CA SER A 222 24.08 0.87 -0.25
C SER A 222 23.88 0.43 1.20
N VAL A 223 22.74 0.81 1.81
CA VAL A 223 22.35 0.51 3.20
C VAL A 223 23.55 0.37 4.17
N PRO A 224 24.33 1.44 4.39
CA PRO A 224 25.40 1.39 5.37
C PRO A 224 24.85 1.13 6.78
N ASP A 225 25.70 0.61 7.68
CA ASP A 225 25.32 0.29 9.08
C ASP A 225 24.80 1.51 9.86
N ASN A 226 25.07 2.73 9.39
CA ASN A 226 24.66 3.99 10.00
C ASN A 226 23.82 4.88 9.05
N LEU A 227 23.06 4.28 8.12
CA LEU A 227 22.21 5.01 7.17
C LEU A 227 21.25 5.99 7.87
N ALA A 228 20.62 5.58 8.97
CA ALA A 228 19.71 6.46 9.71
C ALA A 228 20.42 7.75 10.21
N GLU A 229 21.65 7.65 10.69
CA GLU A 229 22.46 8.80 11.13
C GLU A 229 22.86 9.68 9.94
N GLN A 230 23.30 9.07 8.83
CA GLN A 230 23.69 9.80 7.62
C GLN A 230 22.53 10.61 7.03
N LEU A 231 21.32 10.06 7.03
CA LEU A 231 20.12 10.76 6.59
C LEU A 231 19.82 11.98 7.47
N ILE A 232 20.00 11.85 8.78
CA ILE A 232 19.83 12.96 9.73
C ILE A 232 20.91 14.02 9.58
N ASP A 233 22.16 13.63 9.38
CA ASP A 233 23.27 14.55 9.15
C ASP A 233 23.04 15.36 7.87
N LEU A 234 22.62 14.72 6.79
CA LEU A 234 22.25 15.40 5.54
C LEU A 234 21.11 16.41 5.75
N ALA A 235 20.05 16.05 6.46
CA ALA A 235 18.95 16.97 6.76
C ALA A 235 19.39 18.15 7.65
N ASN A 236 20.30 17.90 8.60
CA ASN A 236 20.91 18.95 9.42
C ASN A 236 21.80 19.90 8.60
N GLU A 237 22.58 19.38 7.65
CA GLU A 237 23.41 20.16 6.73
C GLU A 237 22.56 21.04 5.81
N ARG A 238 21.41 20.52 5.34
CA ARG A 238 20.44 21.25 4.52
C ARG A 238 19.60 22.26 5.30
N GLY A 239 19.69 22.27 6.63
CA GLY A 239 19.21 23.38 7.46
C GLY A 239 18.77 23.00 8.87
N GLY A 240 18.28 21.77 9.08
CA GLY A 240 17.89 21.23 10.39
C GLY A 240 16.97 22.15 11.21
N ARG A 241 15.86 22.63 10.63
CA ARG A 241 14.94 23.55 11.32
C ARG A 241 14.03 22.85 12.31
N ASP A 242 13.80 21.55 12.13
CA ASP A 242 12.96 20.74 13.02
C ASP A 242 13.72 19.60 13.68
N ASN A 243 13.03 18.89 14.57
CA ASN A 243 13.44 17.59 15.08
C ASN A 243 13.44 16.57 13.94
N ILE A 244 14.42 15.68 13.94
CA ILE A 244 14.65 14.77 12.82
C ILE A 244 14.79 13.37 13.39
N THR A 245 13.90 12.48 12.96
CA THR A 245 13.87 11.10 13.42
C THR A 245 13.68 10.16 12.25
N ALA A 246 14.44 9.08 12.23
CA ALA A 246 14.40 8.08 11.17
C ALA A 246 14.60 6.67 11.74
N ILE A 247 13.82 5.71 11.22
CA ILE A 247 14.03 4.28 11.39
C ILE A 247 14.21 3.67 10.00
N VAL A 248 15.27 2.89 9.82
CA VAL A 248 15.52 2.09 8.62
C VAL A 248 15.40 0.61 8.98
N LEU A 249 14.60 -0.12 8.23
CA LEU A 249 14.44 -1.57 8.36
C LEU A 249 14.92 -2.23 7.07
N SER A 250 15.80 -3.22 7.17
CA SER A 250 16.31 -3.97 6.03
C SER A 250 15.99 -5.44 6.20
N PHE A 251 15.27 -6.00 5.23
CA PHE A 251 14.82 -7.37 5.28
C PHE A 251 15.71 -8.25 4.41
N HIS A 252 16.27 -9.28 5.02
CA HIS A 252 17.18 -10.24 4.38
C HIS A 252 16.60 -11.65 4.48
N GLY A 253 16.96 -12.52 3.56
CA GLY A 253 16.54 -13.91 3.56
C GLY A 253 16.73 -14.55 2.19
N ALA A 254 16.57 -15.87 2.14
CA ALA A 254 16.44 -16.56 0.87
C ALA A 254 15.02 -16.34 0.33
N THR A 255 14.89 -15.88 -0.91
CA THR A 255 13.61 -15.92 -1.61
C THR A 255 13.15 -17.36 -1.67
N ALA A 256 11.95 -17.64 -1.19
CA ALA A 256 11.23 -18.88 -1.51
C ALA A 256 10.68 -18.76 -2.95
N GLU A 257 11.54 -18.43 -3.91
CA GLU A 257 11.16 -18.32 -5.30
C GLU A 257 11.16 -19.73 -5.90
N GLU A 258 9.97 -20.19 -6.29
CA GLU A 258 9.90 -21.09 -7.44
C GLU A 258 10.26 -20.23 -8.66
N PRO A 259 11.34 -20.54 -9.42
CA PRO A 259 11.92 -19.64 -10.44
C PRO A 259 10.97 -19.18 -11.57
N GLU A 260 9.78 -19.77 -11.67
CA GLU A 260 8.80 -19.53 -12.73
C GLU A 260 7.51 -18.83 -12.23
N ALA A 261 7.41 -18.50 -10.94
CA ALA A 261 6.22 -17.85 -10.38
C ALA A 261 6.40 -16.34 -10.25
N LEU A 262 5.43 -15.56 -10.73
CA LEU A 262 5.38 -14.12 -10.50
C LEU A 262 5.00 -13.82 -9.05
N THR A 263 5.61 -12.78 -8.47
CA THR A 263 5.08 -12.21 -7.22
C THR A 263 3.70 -11.60 -7.47
N LYS A 264 2.86 -11.50 -6.44
CA LYS A 264 1.52 -10.89 -6.58
C LYS A 264 1.60 -9.46 -7.07
N HIS A 265 2.57 -8.69 -6.58
CA HIS A 265 2.78 -7.31 -7.00
C HIS A 265 3.17 -7.19 -8.48
N GLU A 266 4.12 -8.01 -8.97
CA GLU A 266 4.49 -8.04 -10.39
C GLU A 266 3.30 -8.44 -11.27
N ALA A 267 2.56 -9.46 -10.86
CA ALA A 267 1.37 -9.92 -11.56
C ALA A 267 0.29 -8.82 -11.62
N LEU A 268 0.01 -8.13 -10.51
CA LEU A 268 -0.97 -7.04 -10.47
C LEU A 268 -0.54 -5.85 -11.35
N ARG A 269 0.73 -5.46 -11.29
CA ARG A 269 1.31 -4.35 -12.06
C ARG A 269 1.26 -4.61 -13.58
N GLY A 270 1.32 -5.87 -13.99
CA GLY A 270 1.20 -6.28 -15.39
C GLY A 270 -0.21 -6.11 -15.98
N ILE A 271 -1.24 -5.90 -15.14
CA ILE A 271 -2.63 -5.78 -15.59
C ILE A 271 -2.91 -4.31 -15.96
N PRO A 272 -3.39 -4.03 -17.19
CA PRO A 272 -3.72 -2.68 -17.63
C PRO A 272 -4.72 -1.95 -16.71
N LEU A 273 -5.59 -2.70 -16.04
CA LEU A 273 -6.55 -2.15 -15.08
C LEU A 273 -5.89 -1.47 -13.87
N PHE A 274 -4.70 -1.94 -13.45
CA PHE A 274 -4.03 -1.49 -12.23
C PHE A 274 -2.73 -0.72 -12.49
N MET A 275 -2.32 -0.58 -13.76
CA MET A 275 -1.02 0.01 -14.13
C MET A 275 -0.85 1.49 -13.75
N HIS A 276 -1.95 2.22 -13.57
CA HIS A 276 -1.97 3.64 -13.21
C HIS A 276 -2.16 3.88 -11.69
N LEU A 277 -2.29 2.82 -10.92
CA LEU A 277 -2.36 2.91 -9.47
C LEU A 277 -0.97 3.14 -8.89
N THR A 278 -0.92 3.94 -7.82
CA THR A 278 0.28 4.07 -6.97
C THR A 278 0.54 2.76 -6.22
N TYR A 279 1.75 2.58 -5.70
CA TYR A 279 2.07 1.39 -4.91
C TYR A 279 1.15 1.21 -3.71
N ARG A 280 0.81 2.30 -2.98
CA ARG A 280 -0.15 2.24 -1.87
C ARG A 280 -1.50 1.70 -2.33
N GLU A 281 -2.04 2.22 -3.43
CA GLU A 281 -3.32 1.76 -4.00
C GLU A 281 -3.24 0.31 -4.49
N GLN A 282 -2.10 -0.12 -5.03
CA GLN A 282 -1.86 -1.53 -5.38
C GLN A 282 -1.81 -2.41 -4.12
N ALA A 283 -1.16 -1.96 -3.06
CA ALA A 283 -1.08 -2.67 -1.78
C ALA A 283 -2.48 -2.87 -1.15
N GLU A 284 -3.38 -1.88 -1.26
CA GLU A 284 -4.79 -2.02 -0.86
C GLU A 284 -5.50 -3.17 -1.61
N ILE A 285 -5.24 -3.30 -2.92
CA ILE A 285 -5.81 -4.38 -3.73
C ILE A 285 -5.14 -5.72 -3.40
N LEU A 286 -3.82 -5.73 -3.19
CA LEU A 286 -3.10 -6.94 -2.78
C LEU A 286 -3.57 -7.45 -1.41
N ALA A 287 -3.92 -6.55 -0.50
CA ALA A 287 -4.40 -6.87 0.84
C ALA A 287 -5.72 -7.65 0.84
N ILE A 288 -6.57 -7.47 -0.18
CA ILE A 288 -7.82 -8.24 -0.36
C ILE A 288 -7.66 -9.46 -1.26
N SER A 289 -6.49 -9.68 -1.86
CA SER A 289 -6.27 -10.79 -2.77
C SER A 289 -5.97 -12.11 -2.05
N GLU A 290 -6.42 -13.21 -2.64
CA GLU A 290 -6.14 -14.57 -2.15
C GLU A 290 -5.36 -15.38 -3.18
N VAL A 291 -4.50 -16.30 -2.72
CA VAL A 291 -3.82 -17.24 -3.62
C VAL A 291 -4.51 -18.59 -3.57
N LYS A 292 -4.97 -19.07 -4.74
CA LYS A 292 -5.58 -20.38 -4.91
C LYS A 292 -4.71 -21.25 -5.81
N SER A 293 -4.68 -22.56 -5.53
CA SER A 293 -3.91 -23.54 -6.30
C SER A 293 -4.86 -24.59 -6.88
N TYR A 294 -4.63 -24.95 -8.14
CA TYR A 294 -5.48 -25.86 -8.89
C TYR A 294 -4.63 -26.98 -9.51
N PRO A 295 -5.01 -28.26 -9.33
CA PRO A 295 -4.32 -29.37 -9.97
C PRO A 295 -4.63 -29.43 -11.47
N LEU A 296 -3.83 -30.18 -12.22
CA LEU A 296 -4.05 -30.49 -13.63
C LEU A 296 -5.51 -30.93 -13.88
N GLY A 297 -6.15 -30.33 -14.88
CA GLY A 297 -7.50 -30.66 -15.34
C GLY A 297 -8.64 -30.01 -14.55
N ALA A 298 -8.35 -29.38 -13.40
CA ALA A 298 -9.36 -28.69 -12.60
C ALA A 298 -9.96 -27.51 -13.37
N ALA A 299 -11.29 -27.39 -13.33
CA ALA A 299 -11.98 -26.18 -13.78
C ALA A 299 -11.79 -25.09 -12.72
N ILE A 300 -11.25 -23.95 -13.13
CA ILE A 300 -11.06 -22.78 -12.27
C ILE A 300 -12.35 -21.95 -12.23
N VAL A 301 -12.99 -21.79 -13.38
CA VAL A 301 -14.36 -21.25 -13.53
C VAL A 301 -15.10 -22.05 -14.60
N THR A 302 -16.41 -22.18 -14.47
CA THR A 302 -17.24 -22.90 -15.47
C THR A 302 -18.13 -21.94 -16.24
N GLU A 303 -18.28 -22.18 -17.54
CA GLU A 303 -19.21 -21.43 -18.39
C GLU A 303 -20.63 -21.42 -17.80
N GLY A 304 -21.27 -20.26 -17.80
CA GLY A 304 -22.62 -20.07 -17.29
C GLY A 304 -22.74 -19.86 -15.77
N GLU A 305 -21.65 -20.05 -14.99
CA GLU A 305 -21.62 -19.68 -13.57
C GLU A 305 -21.60 -18.16 -13.38
N PRO A 306 -22.01 -17.63 -12.20
CA PRO A 306 -21.84 -16.22 -11.87
C PRO A 306 -20.38 -15.77 -11.99
N GLY A 307 -20.14 -14.66 -12.69
CA GLY A 307 -18.80 -14.13 -12.89
C GLY A 307 -18.42 -13.07 -11.89
N GLU A 308 -18.06 -13.41 -10.65
CA GLU A 308 -17.82 -12.40 -9.59
C GLU A 308 -16.35 -12.13 -9.27
N ASP A 309 -15.43 -12.92 -9.80
CA ASP A 309 -14.00 -12.82 -9.45
C ASP A 309 -13.12 -12.55 -10.67
N LEU A 310 -12.05 -11.79 -10.42
CA LEU A 310 -10.89 -11.66 -11.29
C LEU A 310 -9.81 -12.66 -10.86
N TYR A 311 -9.24 -13.37 -11.83
CA TYR A 311 -8.14 -14.30 -11.64
C TYR A 311 -6.91 -13.82 -12.40
N VAL A 312 -5.74 -13.93 -11.77
CA VAL A 312 -4.43 -13.60 -12.34
C VAL A 312 -3.52 -14.80 -12.17
N ILE A 313 -2.90 -15.27 -13.24
CA ILE A 313 -2.08 -16.48 -13.23
C ILE A 313 -0.69 -16.13 -12.70
N LEU A 314 -0.40 -16.55 -11.46
CA LEU A 314 0.92 -16.39 -10.85
C LEU A 314 1.90 -17.44 -11.37
N ARG A 315 1.41 -18.65 -11.68
CA ARG A 315 2.18 -19.75 -12.25
C ARG A 315 1.29 -20.72 -13.01
N GLY A 316 1.81 -21.25 -14.10
CA GLY A 316 1.20 -22.31 -14.90
C GLY A 316 0.44 -21.76 -16.10
N ARG A 317 -0.41 -22.62 -16.69
CA ARG A 317 -1.16 -22.35 -17.91
C ARG A 317 -2.58 -22.88 -17.83
N VAL A 318 -3.51 -22.17 -18.45
CA VAL A 318 -4.93 -22.53 -18.49
C VAL A 318 -5.47 -22.46 -19.91
N ALA A 319 -6.38 -23.37 -20.25
CA ALA A 319 -7.17 -23.31 -21.47
C ALA A 319 -8.48 -22.58 -21.21
N VAL A 320 -8.90 -21.75 -22.17
CA VAL A 320 -10.23 -21.14 -22.20
C VAL A 320 -11.06 -21.93 -23.22
N GLU A 321 -12.14 -22.54 -22.75
CA GLU A 321 -13.02 -23.43 -23.50
C GLU A 321 -14.43 -22.83 -23.56
N LYS A 322 -15.02 -22.71 -24.74
CA LYS A 322 -16.43 -22.33 -24.91
C LYS A 322 -17.14 -23.40 -25.71
N ASP A 323 -18.33 -23.82 -25.27
CA ASP A 323 -19.08 -24.90 -25.92
C ASP A 323 -18.22 -26.19 -26.10
N ASN A 324 -17.34 -26.48 -25.13
CA ASN A 324 -16.33 -27.55 -25.15
C ASN A 324 -15.25 -27.45 -26.26
N VAL A 325 -15.08 -26.28 -26.88
CA VAL A 325 -14.03 -26.01 -27.85
C VAL A 325 -12.98 -25.08 -27.24
N ALA A 326 -11.71 -25.47 -27.29
CA ALA A 326 -10.61 -24.64 -26.83
C ALA A 326 -10.45 -23.40 -27.74
N ILE A 327 -10.62 -22.21 -27.18
CA ILE A 327 -10.47 -20.93 -27.88
C ILE A 327 -9.02 -20.47 -27.83
N THR A 328 -8.43 -20.45 -26.64
CA THR A 328 -7.10 -19.89 -26.41
C THR A 328 -6.47 -20.46 -25.14
N THR A 329 -5.17 -20.21 -24.95
CA THR A 329 -4.42 -20.54 -23.74
C THR A 329 -3.90 -19.28 -23.08
N ILE A 330 -4.09 -19.14 -21.77
CA ILE A 330 -3.56 -18.04 -20.97
C ILE A 330 -2.39 -18.57 -20.15
N MET A 331 -1.27 -17.86 -20.21
CA MET A 331 0.00 -18.22 -19.57
C MET A 331 0.19 -17.41 -18.28
N THR A 332 1.27 -17.70 -17.54
CA THR A 332 1.70 -16.90 -16.39
C THR A 332 1.80 -15.41 -16.73
N GLY A 333 1.30 -14.55 -15.83
CA GLY A 333 1.14 -13.10 -16.04
C GLY A 333 -0.16 -12.71 -16.75
N GLY A 334 -0.85 -13.65 -17.39
CA GLY A 334 -2.19 -13.43 -17.93
C GLY A 334 -3.27 -13.41 -16.85
N TYR A 335 -4.44 -12.87 -17.20
CA TYR A 335 -5.59 -12.73 -16.30
C TYR A 335 -6.90 -12.99 -17.04
N PHE A 336 -7.97 -13.29 -16.31
CA PHE A 336 -9.31 -13.47 -16.85
C PHE A 336 -10.39 -13.13 -15.82
N GLY A 337 -11.59 -12.81 -16.30
CA GLY A 337 -12.74 -12.50 -15.46
C GLY A 337 -12.82 -11.05 -15.02
N GLU A 338 -12.11 -10.12 -15.68
CA GLU A 338 -12.13 -8.70 -15.30
C GLU A 338 -13.51 -8.05 -15.44
N MET A 339 -14.33 -8.51 -16.39
CA MET A 339 -15.71 -8.05 -16.54
C MET A 339 -16.56 -8.42 -15.32
N GLY A 340 -16.19 -9.50 -14.64
CA GLY A 340 -16.81 -9.92 -13.42
C GLY A 340 -16.61 -8.97 -12.24
N LEU A 341 -15.74 -7.96 -12.35
CA LEU A 341 -15.66 -6.87 -11.37
C LEU A 341 -16.64 -5.72 -11.68
N VAL A 342 -17.18 -5.66 -12.89
CA VAL A 342 -17.97 -4.52 -13.41
C VAL A 342 -19.46 -4.83 -13.48
N ASP A 343 -19.84 -6.02 -13.96
CA ASP A 343 -21.24 -6.40 -14.15
C ASP A 343 -21.56 -7.83 -13.63
N ASP A 344 -22.84 -8.12 -13.40
CA ASP A 344 -23.32 -9.43 -12.92
C ASP A 344 -23.39 -10.48 -14.05
N SER A 345 -22.53 -10.38 -15.08
CA SER A 345 -22.55 -11.32 -16.19
C SER A 345 -22.15 -12.74 -15.76
N ARG A 346 -22.67 -13.72 -16.48
CA ARG A 346 -22.25 -15.12 -16.35
C ARG A 346 -20.91 -15.31 -17.06
N ARG A 347 -20.12 -16.27 -16.57
CA ARG A 347 -18.86 -16.69 -17.21
C ARG A 347 -19.14 -17.07 -18.67
N SER A 348 -18.43 -16.43 -19.59
CA SER A 348 -18.58 -16.61 -21.04
C SER A 348 -17.87 -17.85 -21.59
N ALA A 349 -17.03 -18.48 -20.78
CA ALA A 349 -16.24 -19.66 -21.10
C ALA A 349 -15.82 -20.37 -19.80
N THR A 350 -15.52 -21.66 -19.92
CA THR A 350 -14.85 -22.47 -18.89
C THR A 350 -13.35 -22.21 -18.96
N VAL A 351 -12.68 -22.06 -17.82
CA VAL A 351 -11.22 -21.97 -17.76
C VAL A 351 -10.68 -23.18 -17.00
N ARG A 352 -9.79 -23.94 -17.65
CA ARG A 352 -9.29 -25.21 -17.13
C ARG A 352 -7.78 -25.20 -16.98
N ALA A 353 -7.28 -25.71 -15.86
CA ALA A 353 -5.86 -25.85 -15.61
C ALA A 353 -5.24 -26.92 -16.53
N LEU A 354 -4.23 -26.55 -17.32
CA LEU A 354 -3.49 -27.46 -18.20
C LEU A 354 -2.28 -28.10 -17.51
N GLU A 355 -1.97 -27.64 -16.30
CA GLU A 355 -0.93 -28.14 -15.41
C GLU A 355 -1.27 -27.71 -13.97
N SER A 356 -0.34 -27.84 -13.02
CA SER A 356 -0.53 -27.25 -11.69
C SER A 356 -0.50 -25.72 -11.82
N VAL A 357 -1.61 -25.06 -11.47
CA VAL A 357 -1.78 -23.62 -11.64
C VAL A 357 -1.91 -22.95 -10.28
N ARG A 358 -1.25 -21.80 -10.10
CA ARG A 358 -1.48 -20.89 -8.96
C ARG A 358 -2.04 -19.58 -9.48
N THR A 359 -3.12 -19.11 -8.86
CA THR A 359 -3.76 -17.85 -9.21
C THR A 359 -3.84 -16.92 -8.02
N MET A 360 -3.71 -15.62 -8.26
CA MET A 360 -4.20 -14.57 -7.39
C MET A 360 -5.66 -14.28 -7.76
N VAL A 361 -6.54 -14.22 -6.77
CA VAL A 361 -7.98 -14.02 -6.93
C VAL A 361 -8.40 -12.77 -6.19
N ILE A 362 -9.20 -11.94 -6.86
CA ILE A 362 -9.79 -10.74 -6.27
C ILE A 362 -11.30 -10.81 -6.52
N THR A 363 -12.08 -10.83 -5.44
CA THR A 363 -13.55 -10.92 -5.51
C THR A 363 -14.16 -9.54 -5.79
N ARG A 364 -15.32 -9.50 -6.43
CA ARG A 364 -16.08 -8.25 -6.63
C ARG A 364 -16.45 -7.63 -5.29
N THR A 365 -16.88 -8.43 -4.32
CA THR A 365 -17.30 -7.94 -3.00
C THR A 365 -16.16 -7.19 -2.32
N ASP A 366 -14.96 -7.77 -2.30
CA ASP A 366 -13.81 -7.13 -1.66
C ASP A 366 -13.34 -5.90 -2.45
N MET A 367 -13.32 -5.98 -3.79
CA MET A 367 -13.00 -4.83 -4.64
C MET A 367 -13.96 -3.66 -4.40
N MET A 368 -15.26 -3.93 -4.33
CA MET A 368 -16.28 -2.91 -4.07
C MET A 368 -16.14 -2.31 -2.67
N ASN A 369 -15.75 -3.10 -1.67
CA ASN A 369 -15.46 -2.58 -0.33
C ASN A 369 -14.25 -1.63 -0.34
N VAL A 370 -13.18 -1.97 -1.05
CA VAL A 370 -12.02 -1.07 -1.24
C VAL A 370 -12.43 0.20 -1.97
N MET A 371 -13.20 0.10 -3.06
CA MET A 371 -13.66 1.28 -3.83
C MET A 371 -14.57 2.21 -3.01
N ARG A 372 -15.37 1.67 -2.08
CA ARG A 372 -16.20 2.48 -1.16
C ARG A 372 -15.34 3.21 -0.13
N ARG A 373 -14.26 2.58 0.36
CA ARG A 373 -13.34 3.18 1.33
C ARG A 373 -12.42 4.22 0.68
N GLU A 374 -11.99 3.99 -0.55
CA GLU A 374 -11.05 4.82 -1.31
C GLU A 374 -11.66 5.33 -2.63
N PRO A 375 -12.45 6.42 -2.60
CA PRO A 375 -13.12 6.94 -3.80
C PRO A 375 -12.17 7.34 -4.93
N VAL A 376 -10.97 7.83 -4.59
CA VAL A 376 -9.96 8.22 -5.59
C VAL A 376 -9.45 7.00 -6.36
N LEU A 377 -9.21 5.89 -5.65
CA LEU A 377 -8.85 4.61 -6.26
C LEU A 377 -9.98 4.12 -7.17
N ALA A 378 -11.24 4.23 -6.73
CA ALA A 378 -12.41 3.88 -7.55
C ALA A 378 -12.47 4.68 -8.86
N VAL A 379 -12.23 5.99 -8.82
CA VAL A 379 -12.21 6.85 -10.02
C VAL A 379 -11.09 6.43 -10.98
N LYS A 380 -9.88 6.14 -10.49
CA LYS A 380 -8.76 5.67 -11.32
C LYS A 380 -9.05 4.32 -11.98
N LEU A 381 -9.66 3.39 -11.25
CA LEU A 381 -10.09 2.10 -11.80
C LEU A 381 -11.14 2.27 -12.88
N LEU A 382 -12.18 3.09 -12.64
CA LEU A 382 -13.20 3.41 -13.63
C LEU A 382 -12.59 4.00 -14.90
N TRP A 383 -11.65 4.93 -14.76
CA TRP A 383 -10.95 5.51 -15.90
C TRP A 383 -10.14 4.46 -16.68
N SER A 384 -9.42 3.59 -15.96
CA SER A 384 -8.64 2.49 -16.56
C SER A 384 -9.54 1.50 -17.30
N PHE A 385 -10.72 1.20 -16.76
CA PHE A 385 -11.75 0.41 -17.45
C PHE A 385 -12.26 1.10 -18.73
N VAL A 386 -12.59 2.38 -18.66
CA VAL A 386 -13.07 3.16 -19.82
C VAL A 386 -12.01 3.19 -20.92
N GLN A 387 -10.75 3.42 -20.56
CA GLN A 387 -9.64 3.38 -21.52
C GLN A 387 -9.48 1.99 -22.14
N GLY A 388 -9.55 0.93 -21.33
CA GLY A 388 -9.47 -0.46 -21.80
C GLY A 388 -10.63 -0.85 -22.72
N LEU A 389 -11.86 -0.46 -22.40
CA LEU A 389 -13.04 -0.68 -23.26
C LEU A 389 -12.94 0.13 -24.56
N SER A 390 -12.52 1.40 -24.48
CA SER A 390 -12.32 2.25 -25.66
C SER A 390 -11.29 1.66 -26.61
N GLN A 391 -10.19 1.10 -26.06
CA GLN A 391 -9.17 0.44 -26.86
C GLN A 391 -9.69 -0.84 -27.52
N ARG A 392 -10.39 -1.71 -26.76
CA ARG A 392 -11.01 -2.91 -27.31
C ARG A 392 -12.04 -2.61 -28.40
N LEU A 393 -12.88 -1.59 -28.21
CA LEU A 393 -13.86 -1.17 -29.21
C LEU A 393 -13.17 -0.69 -30.51
N ARG A 394 -12.06 0.05 -30.39
CA ARG A 394 -11.25 0.44 -31.55
C ARG A 394 -10.71 -0.78 -32.29
N THR A 395 -10.13 -1.73 -31.56
CA THR A 395 -9.60 -2.98 -32.15
C THR A 395 -10.69 -3.77 -32.88
N VAL A 396 -11.85 -4.00 -32.25
CA VAL A 396 -12.96 -4.74 -32.87
C VAL A 396 -13.49 -4.01 -34.11
N ASN A 397 -13.59 -2.68 -34.08
CA ASN A 397 -14.00 -1.92 -35.26
C ASN A 397 -13.00 -2.04 -36.41
N THR A 398 -11.70 -2.08 -36.11
CA THR A 398 -10.65 -2.30 -37.11
C THR A 398 -10.76 -3.71 -37.70
N GLU A 399 -10.81 -4.74 -36.87
CA GLU A 399 -10.96 -6.15 -37.30
C GLU A 399 -12.23 -6.37 -38.12
N LEU A 400 -13.36 -5.78 -37.71
CA LEU A 400 -14.62 -5.87 -38.46
C LEU A 400 -14.52 -5.15 -39.81
N SER A 401 -13.79 -4.05 -39.90
CA SER A 401 -13.58 -3.33 -41.16
C SER A 401 -12.69 -4.13 -42.11
N GLU A 402 -11.65 -4.79 -41.60
CA GLU A 402 -10.76 -5.66 -42.36
C GLU A 402 -11.52 -6.89 -42.86
N ALA A 403 -12.24 -7.59 -41.99
CA ALA A 403 -13.05 -8.74 -42.37
C ALA A 403 -14.14 -8.38 -43.40
N ARG A 404 -14.73 -7.19 -43.32
CA ARG A 404 -15.65 -6.67 -44.35
C ARG A 404 -14.94 -6.42 -45.67
N ALA A 405 -13.75 -5.82 -45.66
CA ALA A 405 -12.98 -5.56 -46.87
C ALA A 405 -12.61 -6.88 -47.58
N GLU A 406 -12.14 -7.88 -46.83
CA GLU A 406 -11.86 -9.22 -47.36
C GLU A 406 -13.10 -9.91 -47.93
N LEU A 407 -14.27 -9.77 -47.28
CA LEU A 407 -15.54 -10.26 -47.80
C LEU A 407 -15.94 -9.56 -49.11
N PHE A 408 -15.74 -8.24 -49.23
CA PHE A 408 -16.01 -7.51 -50.47
C PHE A 408 -15.07 -7.94 -51.61
N GLU A 409 -13.79 -8.15 -51.32
CA GLU A 409 -12.82 -8.68 -52.28
C GLU A 409 -13.17 -10.13 -52.70
N ALA A 410 -13.53 -11.00 -51.75
CA ALA A 410 -13.89 -12.40 -52.01
C ALA A 410 -15.22 -12.54 -52.77
N GLN A 411 -16.16 -11.60 -52.60
CA GLN A 411 -17.43 -11.58 -53.34
C GLN A 411 -17.31 -10.90 -54.72
N GLY A 412 -16.14 -10.41 -55.11
CA GLY A 412 -15.91 -9.78 -56.41
C GLY A 412 -16.70 -8.48 -56.63
N VAL A 413 -17.16 -7.84 -55.56
CA VAL A 413 -17.88 -6.58 -55.65
C VAL A 413 -16.87 -5.45 -55.56
N THR A 414 -16.40 -4.97 -56.71
CA THR A 414 -15.68 -3.69 -56.78
C THR A 414 -16.55 -2.59 -56.17
N PRO A 415 -16.03 -1.76 -55.25
CA PRO A 415 -16.78 -0.61 -54.75
C PRO A 415 -17.17 0.25 -55.95
N TYR A 416 -18.45 0.58 -56.07
CA TYR A 416 -18.91 1.53 -57.08
C TYR A 416 -18.18 2.87 -56.86
N THR A 417 -17.25 3.19 -57.75
CA THR A 417 -16.72 4.54 -57.90
C THR A 417 -17.75 5.38 -58.63
N SER A 418 -18.50 6.19 -57.88
CA SER A 418 -18.93 7.57 -58.23
C SER A 418 -19.70 8.19 -57.09
#